data_AF-A0A946QG56-F1
#
_entry.id   AF-A0A946QG56-F1
#
_cell.length_a   1.000
_cell.length_b   1.000
_cell.length_c   1.000
_cell.angle_alpha   90.00
_cell.angle_beta   90.00
_cell.angle_gamma   90.00
#
_symmetry.space_group_name_H-M   'P 1'
#
loop_
_entity.id
_entity.type
_entity.pdbx_description
1 polymer ?
#
loop_
_entity_poly.entity_id
_entity_poly.type
_entity_poly.pdbx_seq_one_letter_code
_entity_poly.pdbx_strand_id
1 'polypeptide(L)'
;MDEIEKKLVSYIKEMNIAKMTLSQLKGIDLESIEIQIALCKKLNIQNIEFVGLLDKDLTSEKMIDLLCDYDFKRPNIIGQIELDESILPEGTPKLFTEQTIKIKGEVWMIHKNDADPFPSNPHAHNYDSGFSLHLGTGEFFKKREPKGFLNCKKLILVRDRIKGHRLPSLDKKCS
;
A
#
# COMPACT_ATOMS: atom_id res chain seq x y z
N MET A 1 -18.29 6.12 -23.43
CA MET A 1 -17.34 6.67 -22.45
C MET A 1 -17.92 7.97 -21.98
N ASP A 2 -18.34 8.01 -20.72
CA ASP A 2 -18.89 9.21 -20.06
C ASP A 2 -17.79 10.29 -19.93
N GLU A 3 -18.19 11.57 -19.85
CA GLU A 3 -17.26 12.69 -19.70
C GLU A 3 -16.41 12.59 -18.41
N ILE A 4 -16.97 12.05 -17.33
CA ILE A 4 -16.22 11.80 -16.09
C ILE A 4 -15.16 10.71 -16.33
N GLU A 5 -15.53 9.64 -17.04
CA GLU A 5 -14.62 8.56 -17.39
C GLU A 5 -13.44 9.06 -18.25
N LYS A 6 -13.70 9.96 -19.22
CA LYS A 6 -12.64 10.64 -20.00
C LYS A 6 -11.69 11.45 -19.12
N LYS A 7 -12.25 12.26 -18.21
CA LYS A 7 -11.46 13.08 -17.28
C LYS A 7 -10.59 12.22 -16.37
N LEU A 8 -11.15 11.12 -15.85
CA LEU A 8 -10.42 10.18 -14.99
C LEU A 8 -9.26 9.53 -15.75
N VAL A 9 -9.50 9.04 -16.97
CA VAL A 9 -8.44 8.43 -17.81
C VAL A 9 -7.34 9.44 -18.11
N SER A 10 -7.69 10.68 -18.45
CA SER A 10 -6.73 11.75 -18.71
C SER A 10 -5.91 12.08 -17.45
N TYR A 11 -6.57 12.22 -16.31
CA TYR A 11 -5.93 12.51 -15.03
C TYR A 11 -4.94 11.40 -14.63
N ILE A 12 -5.33 10.13 -14.77
CA ILE A 12 -4.45 8.99 -14.45
C ILE A 12 -3.20 9.00 -15.34
N LYS A 13 -3.35 9.32 -16.64
CA LYS A 13 -2.21 9.44 -17.56
C LYS A 13 -1.25 10.54 -17.13
N GLU A 14 -1.76 11.75 -16.90
CA GLU A 14 -0.95 12.91 -16.49
C GLU A 14 -0.28 12.69 -15.13
N MET A 15 -1.00 12.09 -14.18
CA MET A 15 -0.47 11.75 -12.86
C MET A 15 0.66 10.74 -12.94
N ASN A 16 0.55 9.70 -13.78
CA ASN A 16 1.62 8.73 -13.94
C ASN A 16 2.90 9.35 -14.53
N ILE A 17 2.76 10.28 -15.47
CA ILE A 17 3.90 11.05 -16.02
C ILE A 17 4.54 11.89 -14.89
N ALA A 18 3.74 12.68 -14.18
CA ALA A 18 4.23 13.50 -13.07
C ALA A 18 4.92 12.68 -11.99
N LYS A 19 4.33 11.53 -11.61
CA LYS A 19 4.90 10.58 -10.65
C LYS A 19 6.27 10.10 -11.10
N MET A 20 6.40 9.63 -12.34
CA MET A 20 7.69 9.17 -12.87
C MET A 20 8.76 10.27 -12.84
N THR A 21 8.40 11.48 -13.29
CA THR A 21 9.32 12.63 -13.30
C THR A 21 9.72 13.07 -11.90
N LEU A 22 8.76 13.20 -10.98
CA LEU A 22 9.04 13.59 -9.60
C LEU A 22 9.87 12.52 -8.86
N SER A 23 9.58 11.23 -9.06
CA SER A 23 10.38 10.14 -8.50
C SER A 23 11.84 10.22 -8.96
N GLN A 24 12.08 10.51 -10.24
CA GLN A 24 13.41 10.70 -10.79
C GLN A 24 14.12 11.93 -10.23
N LEU A 25 13.44 13.08 -10.21
CA LEU A 25 13.99 14.35 -9.71
C LEU A 25 14.35 14.28 -8.22
N LYS A 26 13.56 13.56 -7.43
CA LYS A 26 13.73 13.44 -5.97
C LYS A 26 14.60 12.24 -5.56
N GLY A 27 14.87 11.31 -6.46
CA GLY A 27 15.63 10.09 -6.16
C GLY A 27 14.92 9.13 -5.22
N ILE A 28 13.57 9.16 -5.18
CA ILE A 28 12.72 8.29 -4.34
C ILE A 28 11.59 7.70 -5.18
N ASP A 29 11.15 6.49 -4.86
CA ASP A 29 10.01 5.86 -5.54
C ASP A 29 8.69 6.33 -4.90
N LEU A 30 8.04 7.30 -5.54
CA LEU A 30 6.77 7.88 -5.09
C LEU A 30 5.58 7.02 -5.55
N GLU A 31 4.66 6.76 -4.63
CA GLU A 31 3.38 6.15 -4.93
C GLU A 31 2.34 7.19 -5.38
N SER A 32 1.34 6.75 -6.14
CA SER A 32 0.26 7.64 -6.62
C SER A 32 -0.46 8.35 -5.48
N ILE A 33 -0.64 7.66 -4.35
CA ILE A 33 -1.30 8.20 -3.16
C ILE A 33 -0.49 9.35 -2.52
N GLU A 34 0.84 9.26 -2.52
CA GLU A 34 1.72 10.29 -1.99
C GLU A 34 1.62 11.57 -2.83
N ILE A 35 1.57 11.43 -4.15
CA ILE A 35 1.35 12.54 -5.09
C ILE A 35 -0.03 13.18 -4.86
N GLN A 36 -1.09 12.38 -4.77
CA GLN A 36 -2.46 12.86 -4.56
C GLN A 36 -2.62 13.63 -3.24
N ILE A 37 -2.06 13.10 -2.15
CA ILE A 37 -2.04 13.79 -0.85
C ILE A 37 -1.29 15.11 -0.95
N ALA A 38 -0.14 15.14 -1.61
CA ALA A 38 0.66 16.36 -1.77
C ALA A 38 -0.08 17.42 -2.61
N LEU A 39 -0.75 17.01 -3.70
CA LEU A 39 -1.58 17.90 -4.52
C LEU A 39 -2.75 18.46 -3.73
N CYS A 40 -3.48 17.63 -2.98
CA CYS A 40 -4.58 18.11 -2.13
C CYS A 40 -4.10 19.17 -1.13
N LYS A 41 -2.92 18.95 -0.50
CA LYS A 41 -2.32 19.94 0.41
C LYS A 41 -1.98 21.25 -0.30
N LYS A 42 -1.33 21.19 -1.47
CA LYS A 42 -0.95 22.38 -2.25
C LYS A 42 -2.16 23.15 -2.78
N LEU A 43 -3.23 22.45 -3.11
CA LEU A 43 -4.47 23.01 -3.65
C LEU A 43 -5.52 23.31 -2.58
N ASN A 44 -5.19 23.12 -1.30
CA ASN A 44 -6.07 23.29 -0.15
C ASN A 44 -7.41 22.53 -0.28
N ILE A 45 -7.35 21.30 -0.79
CA ILE A 45 -8.49 20.39 -0.93
C ILE A 45 -8.56 19.54 0.34
N GLN A 46 -9.62 19.73 1.11
CA GLN A 46 -9.81 19.03 2.40
C GLN A 46 -10.41 17.63 2.26
N ASN A 47 -10.77 17.20 1.05
CA ASN A 47 -11.47 15.94 0.83
C ASN A 47 -10.49 14.75 0.70
N ILE A 48 -10.76 13.70 1.48
CA ILE A 48 -10.01 12.43 1.54
C ILE A 48 -10.20 11.61 0.26
N GLU A 49 -11.29 11.81 -0.48
CA GLU A 49 -11.62 10.99 -1.66
C GLU A 49 -10.92 11.43 -2.95
N PHE A 50 -10.06 12.46 -2.91
CA PHE A 50 -9.32 13.00 -4.06
C PHE A 50 -10.18 13.48 -5.24
N VAL A 51 -11.51 13.37 -5.17
CA VAL A 51 -12.47 13.77 -6.22
C VAL A 51 -12.22 15.21 -6.67
N GLY A 52 -11.91 16.10 -5.71
CA GLY A 52 -11.62 17.49 -6.01
C GLY A 52 -10.39 17.73 -6.89
N LEU A 53 -9.54 16.73 -7.15
CA LEU A 53 -8.41 16.83 -8.09
C LEU A 53 -8.86 16.71 -9.55
N LEU A 54 -9.94 15.96 -9.83
CA LEU A 54 -10.44 15.78 -11.21
C LEU A 54 -11.00 17.09 -11.79
N ASP A 55 -11.45 18.00 -10.92
CA ASP A 55 -11.99 19.30 -11.30
C ASP A 55 -10.93 20.40 -11.49
N LYS A 56 -9.64 20.05 -11.38
CA LYS A 56 -8.52 21.01 -11.40
C LYS A 56 -7.75 21.05 -12.73
N ASP A 57 -8.18 20.27 -13.72
CA ASP A 57 -7.55 20.17 -15.05
C ASP A 57 -6.01 20.10 -14.95
N LEU A 58 -5.55 19.20 -14.08
CA LEU A 58 -4.15 19.02 -13.75
C LEU A 58 -3.44 18.27 -14.89
N THR A 59 -2.49 18.94 -15.53
CA THR A 59 -1.51 18.32 -16.42
C THR A 59 -0.29 17.88 -15.63
N SER A 60 0.50 16.98 -16.19
CA SER A 60 1.76 16.51 -15.61
C SER A 60 2.71 17.66 -15.27
N GLU A 61 2.86 18.61 -16.19
CA GLU A 61 3.66 19.84 -15.98
C GLU A 61 3.19 20.64 -14.76
N LYS A 62 1.88 20.92 -14.65
CA LYS A 62 1.33 21.64 -13.49
C LYS A 62 1.54 20.87 -12.18
N MET A 63 1.37 19.55 -12.20
CA MET A 63 1.60 18.72 -11.02
C MET A 63 3.07 18.78 -10.59
N ILE A 64 4.00 18.71 -11.55
CA ILE A 64 5.44 18.81 -11.30
C ILE A 64 5.76 20.19 -10.72
N ASP A 65 5.26 21.28 -11.31
CA ASP A 65 5.50 22.64 -10.82
C ASP A 65 4.96 22.86 -9.40
N LEU A 66 3.78 22.31 -9.08
CA LEU A 66 3.20 22.41 -7.75
C LEU A 66 4.00 21.65 -6.69
N LEU A 67 4.69 20.58 -7.10
CA LEU A 67 5.32 19.59 -6.21
C LEU A 67 6.84 19.56 -6.28
N CYS A 68 7.47 20.33 -7.16
CA CYS A 68 8.92 20.35 -7.35
C CYS A 68 9.66 20.69 -6.05
N ASP A 69 9.08 21.57 -5.22
CA ASP A 69 9.60 21.96 -3.91
C ASP A 69 8.91 21.25 -2.74
N TYR A 70 7.98 20.33 -3.01
CA TYR A 70 7.33 19.57 -1.95
C TYR A 70 8.32 18.59 -1.30
N ASP A 71 8.29 18.54 0.04
CA ASP A 71 9.10 17.63 0.83
C ASP A 71 8.32 16.34 1.08
N PHE A 72 8.68 15.28 0.35
CA PHE A 72 8.09 13.95 0.45
C PHE A 72 8.69 13.11 1.58
N LYS A 73 9.26 13.74 2.62
CA LYS A 73 9.74 13.01 3.81
C LYS A 73 8.63 12.15 4.41
N ARG A 74 8.90 10.84 4.45
CA ARG A 74 8.09 9.89 5.20
C ARG A 74 8.38 10.06 6.69
N PRO A 75 7.36 10.07 7.56
CA PRO A 75 7.58 10.14 9.00
C PRO A 75 8.45 8.96 9.45
N ASN A 76 9.47 9.25 10.25
CA ASN A 76 10.33 8.22 10.81
C ASN A 76 9.59 7.60 12.00
N ILE A 77 9.16 6.34 11.88
CA ILE A 77 8.45 5.64 12.94
C ILE A 77 9.47 5.30 14.05
N ILE A 78 9.44 6.08 15.14
CA ILE A 78 10.36 5.92 16.28
C ILE A 78 9.98 4.77 17.23
N GLY A 79 8.76 4.25 17.09
CA GLY A 79 8.24 3.17 17.92
C GLY A 79 6.77 2.90 17.61
N GLN A 80 6.33 1.68 17.87
CA GLN A 80 4.94 1.27 17.75
C GLN A 80 4.63 0.34 18.90
N ILE A 81 3.51 0.62 19.58
CA ILE A 81 3.00 -0.21 20.68
C ILE A 81 2.00 -1.24 20.15
N GLU A 82 2.04 -2.44 20.72
CA GLU A 82 1.05 -3.50 20.52
C GLU A 82 0.40 -3.74 21.88
N LEU A 83 -0.93 -3.79 21.91
CA LEU A 83 -1.72 -3.96 23.12
C LEU A 83 -2.60 -5.20 22.94
N ASP A 84 -2.67 -6.04 23.98
CA ASP A 84 -3.52 -7.24 23.97
C ASP A 84 -5.02 -6.90 23.97
N GLU A 85 -5.36 -5.67 24.34
CA GLU A 85 -6.71 -5.15 24.38
C GLU A 85 -6.86 -3.78 23.73
N SER A 86 -8.09 -3.51 23.27
CA SER A 86 -8.46 -2.25 22.64
C SER A 86 -8.61 -1.16 23.69
N ILE A 87 -7.76 -0.14 23.67
CA ILE A 87 -7.91 1.06 24.52
C ILE A 87 -8.86 2.10 23.92
N LEU A 88 -9.44 1.82 22.74
CA LEU A 88 -10.42 2.68 22.09
C LEU A 88 -11.80 2.52 22.74
N PRO A 89 -12.61 3.59 22.82
CA PRO A 89 -13.98 3.52 23.31
C PRO A 89 -14.81 2.44 22.60
N GLU A 90 -15.73 1.83 23.33
CA GLU A 90 -16.67 0.87 22.77
C GLU A 90 -17.49 1.52 21.63
N GLY A 91 -17.71 0.78 20.55
CA GLY A 91 -18.39 1.29 19.35
C GLY A 91 -17.50 2.09 18.39
N THR A 92 -16.19 2.25 18.67
CA THR A 92 -15.27 2.86 17.71
C THR A 92 -15.23 2.02 16.43
N PRO A 93 -15.58 2.60 15.25
CA PRO A 93 -15.53 1.88 13.99
C PRO A 93 -14.10 1.42 13.70
N LYS A 94 -13.92 0.11 13.53
CA LYS A 94 -12.65 -0.48 13.13
C LYS A 94 -12.68 -0.76 11.63
N LEU A 95 -11.81 -0.10 10.87
CA LEU A 95 -11.54 -0.49 9.49
C LEU A 95 -10.66 -1.75 9.51
N PHE A 96 -11.25 -2.92 9.25
CA PHE A 96 -10.53 -4.18 9.09
C PHE A 96 -10.11 -4.39 7.62
N THR A 97 -9.41 -3.40 7.05
CA THR A 97 -8.85 -3.50 5.69
C THR A 97 -7.53 -4.26 5.68
N GLU A 98 -6.78 -4.19 6.78
CA GLU A 98 -5.42 -4.70 6.88
C GLU A 98 -5.15 -5.31 8.27
N GLN A 99 -4.30 -6.34 8.33
CA GLN A 99 -3.78 -6.90 9.59
C GLN A 99 -2.24 -6.82 9.60
N THR A 100 -1.65 -6.24 10.64
CA THR A 100 -0.19 -6.19 10.79
C THR A 100 0.32 -7.34 11.67
N ILE A 101 1.38 -8.01 11.22
CA ILE A 101 2.12 -9.05 11.95
C ILE A 101 3.57 -8.62 12.07
N LYS A 102 4.12 -8.72 13.28
CA LYS A 102 5.55 -8.50 13.52
C LYS A 102 6.29 -9.79 13.79
N ILE A 103 7.40 -10.01 13.09
CA ILE A 103 8.27 -11.18 13.29
C ILE A 103 9.72 -10.73 13.37
N LYS A 104 10.34 -10.85 14.55
CA LYS A 104 11.75 -10.50 14.78
C LYS A 104 12.14 -9.08 14.29
N GLY A 105 11.22 -8.12 14.41
CA GLY A 105 11.42 -6.74 13.95
C GLY A 105 10.92 -6.45 12.53
N GLU A 106 10.59 -7.47 11.74
CA GLU A 106 9.98 -7.29 10.43
C GLU A 106 8.48 -7.04 10.58
N VAL A 107 7.97 -5.99 9.91
CA VAL A 107 6.54 -5.67 9.86
C VAL A 107 5.95 -6.19 8.56
N TRP A 108 4.96 -7.06 8.69
CA TRP A 108 4.24 -7.68 7.57
C TRP A 108 2.78 -7.25 7.63
N MET A 109 2.27 -6.62 6.58
CA MET A 109 0.91 -6.14 6.47
C MET A 109 0.10 -7.04 5.54
N ILE A 110 -1.03 -7.55 6.01
CA ILE A 110 -1.90 -8.46 5.27
C ILE A 110 -3.07 -7.66 4.75
N HIS A 111 -3.20 -7.61 3.43
CA HIS A 111 -4.29 -6.88 2.79
C HIS A 111 -5.47 -7.81 2.56
N LYS A 112 -6.66 -7.42 3.06
CA LYS A 112 -7.90 -8.18 2.82
C LYS A 112 -8.43 -8.00 1.40
N ASN A 113 -8.31 -6.78 0.87
CA ASN A 113 -8.84 -6.36 -0.43
C ASN A 113 -7.76 -5.58 -1.19
N ASP A 114 -6.63 -6.22 -1.52
CA ASP A 114 -5.64 -5.60 -2.40
C ASP A 114 -6.18 -5.56 -3.84
N ALA A 115 -6.00 -4.43 -4.52
CA ALA A 115 -6.32 -4.29 -5.94
C ALA A 115 -5.36 -5.13 -6.81
N ASP A 116 -4.14 -5.40 -6.32
CA ASP A 116 -3.23 -6.37 -6.92
C ASP A 116 -3.34 -7.71 -6.15
N PRO A 117 -4.01 -8.74 -6.70
CA PRO A 117 -4.16 -10.03 -6.02
C PRO A 117 -2.86 -10.87 -6.02
N PHE A 118 -1.78 -10.37 -6.61
CA PHE A 118 -0.49 -11.06 -6.64
C PHE A 118 0.27 -10.89 -5.30
N PRO A 119 0.93 -11.94 -4.76
CA PRO A 119 1.03 -13.30 -5.28
C PRO A 119 -0.12 -14.23 -4.87
N SER A 120 -0.95 -13.83 -3.90
CA SER A 120 -2.17 -14.53 -3.49
C SER A 120 -3.18 -13.58 -2.89
N ASN A 121 -4.45 -13.99 -2.74
CA ASN A 121 -5.43 -13.21 -1.99
C ASN A 121 -5.94 -14.00 -0.76
N PRO A 122 -5.72 -13.51 0.48
CA PRO A 122 -4.81 -12.41 0.84
C PRO A 122 -3.32 -12.79 0.66
N HIS A 123 -2.45 -11.80 0.67
CA HIS A 123 -0.99 -11.94 0.77
C HIS A 123 -0.44 -10.96 1.83
N ALA A 124 0.83 -11.12 2.20
CA ALA A 124 1.49 -10.23 3.15
C ALA A 124 2.57 -9.39 2.46
N HIS A 125 2.63 -8.10 2.77
CA HIS A 125 3.67 -7.15 2.33
C HIS A 125 4.61 -6.79 3.46
N ASN A 126 5.89 -6.71 3.17
CA ASN A 126 6.89 -6.07 4.01
C ASN A 126 7.36 -4.80 3.30
N TYR A 127 6.84 -3.66 3.72
CA TYR A 127 7.09 -2.36 3.08
C TYR A 127 8.55 -1.90 3.20
N ASP A 128 9.22 -2.22 4.32
CA ASP A 128 10.61 -1.81 4.55
C ASP A 128 11.56 -2.43 3.53
N SER A 129 11.30 -3.68 3.15
CA SER A 129 12.15 -4.44 2.23
C SER A 129 11.60 -4.53 0.80
N GLY A 130 10.32 -4.15 0.62
CA GLY A 130 9.57 -4.24 -0.63
C GLY A 130 9.23 -5.67 -1.05
N PHE A 131 9.17 -6.60 -0.09
CA PHE A 131 8.83 -8.00 -0.36
C PHE A 131 7.35 -8.27 -0.15
N SER A 132 6.81 -9.19 -0.93
CA SER A 132 5.51 -9.81 -0.68
C SER A 132 5.65 -11.32 -0.48
N LEU A 133 4.76 -11.90 0.32
CA LEU A 133 4.76 -13.31 0.71
C LEU A 133 3.44 -13.97 0.31
N HIS A 134 3.53 -15.04 -0.46
CA HIS A 134 2.39 -15.89 -0.78
C HIS A 134 2.02 -16.76 0.44
N LEU A 135 0.81 -16.56 1.00
CA LEU A 135 0.42 -17.19 2.27
C LEU A 135 0.08 -18.69 2.16
N GLY A 136 -0.14 -19.22 0.96
CA GLY A 136 -0.34 -20.66 0.71
C GLY A 136 0.96 -21.46 0.45
N THR A 137 1.90 -20.93 -0.33
CA THR A 137 3.14 -21.62 -0.74
C THR A 137 4.37 -21.23 0.08
N GLY A 138 4.35 -20.03 0.71
CA GLY A 138 5.51 -19.46 1.38
C GLY A 138 6.50 -18.76 0.45
N GLU A 139 6.19 -18.62 -0.84
CA GLU A 139 7.11 -17.97 -1.80
C GLU A 139 7.21 -16.45 -1.56
N PHE A 140 8.44 -15.93 -1.61
CA PHE A 140 8.75 -14.51 -1.52
C PHE A 140 8.89 -13.90 -2.91
N PHE A 141 8.33 -12.71 -3.07
CA PHE A 141 8.47 -11.92 -4.29
C PHE A 141 8.99 -10.54 -3.96
N LYS A 142 9.81 -9.99 -4.86
CA LYS A 142 10.09 -8.55 -4.90
C LYS A 142 9.55 -8.04 -6.22
N LYS A 143 8.55 -7.15 -6.16
CA LYS A 143 7.67 -6.87 -7.31
C LYS A 143 7.01 -8.18 -7.79
N ARG A 144 7.43 -8.73 -8.93
CA ARG A 144 6.94 -10.02 -9.47
C ARG A 144 8.02 -11.08 -9.64
N GLU A 145 9.22 -10.80 -9.17
CA GLU A 145 10.33 -11.75 -9.26
C GLU A 145 10.38 -12.63 -8.02
N PRO A 146 10.37 -13.96 -8.16
CA PRO A 146 10.53 -14.86 -7.03
C PRO A 146 11.96 -14.76 -6.48
N LYS A 147 12.08 -14.71 -5.15
CA LYS A 147 13.36 -14.53 -4.45
C LYS A 147 13.66 -15.65 -3.45
N GLY A 148 12.75 -16.59 -3.27
CA GLY A 148 12.94 -17.75 -2.41
C GLY A 148 11.66 -18.17 -1.71
N PHE A 149 11.79 -19.04 -0.71
CA PHE A 149 10.66 -19.62 0.01
C PHE A 149 10.86 -19.57 1.52
N LEU A 150 9.78 -19.27 2.23
CA LEU A 150 9.61 -19.52 3.64
C LEU A 150 9.36 -21.01 3.85
N ASN A 151 10.10 -21.63 4.77
CA ASN A 151 9.88 -23.04 5.08
C ASN A 151 8.49 -23.25 5.74
N CYS A 152 7.95 -24.47 5.63
CA CYS A 152 6.59 -24.79 6.08
C CYS A 152 6.34 -24.47 7.57
N LYS A 153 7.32 -24.76 8.45
CA LYS A 153 7.19 -24.46 9.89
C LYS A 153 6.99 -22.97 10.16
N LYS A 154 7.77 -22.12 9.49
CA LYS A 154 7.64 -20.67 9.62
C LYS A 154 6.37 -20.16 8.93
N LEU A 155 5.98 -20.74 7.79
CA LEU A 155 4.74 -20.37 7.11
C LEU A 155 3.51 -20.64 7.98
N ILE A 156 3.45 -21.79 8.65
CA ILE A 156 2.38 -22.10 9.61
C ILE A 156 2.36 -21.08 10.74
N LEU A 157 3.53 -20.77 11.33
CA LEU A 157 3.63 -19.78 12.41
C LEU A 157 3.17 -18.37 11.99
N VAL A 158 3.43 -17.96 10.75
CA VAL A 158 2.89 -16.71 10.19
C VAL A 158 1.37 -16.80 10.10
N ARG A 159 0.84 -17.89 9.53
CA ARG A 159 -0.59 -18.11 9.30
C ARG A 159 -1.40 -18.15 10.60
N ASP A 160 -0.86 -18.75 11.66
CA ASP A 160 -1.53 -18.84 12.97
C ASP A 160 -1.73 -17.47 13.65
N ARG A 161 -0.94 -16.46 13.25
CA ARG A 161 -1.09 -15.09 13.72
C ARG A 161 -2.14 -14.30 12.93
N ILE A 162 -2.60 -14.82 11.80
CA ILE A 162 -3.65 -14.21 10.98
C ILE A 162 -5.00 -14.63 11.55
N LYS A 163 -5.86 -13.67 11.90
CA LYS A 163 -7.17 -13.94 12.53
C LYS A 163 -8.30 -13.32 11.71
N GLY A 164 -9.44 -14.00 11.63
CA GLY A 164 -10.64 -13.44 11.00
C GLY A 164 -10.62 -13.36 9.46
N HIS A 165 -9.63 -13.99 8.81
CA HIS A 165 -9.49 -13.98 7.35
C HIS A 165 -9.39 -15.40 6.78
N ARG A 166 -10.04 -15.62 5.63
CA ARG A 166 -9.88 -16.86 4.87
C ARG A 166 -8.56 -16.80 4.10
N LEU A 167 -7.65 -17.71 4.41
CA LEU A 167 -6.35 -17.80 3.77
C LEU A 167 -6.37 -18.72 2.55
N PRO A 168 -5.45 -18.54 1.58
CA PRO A 168 -5.20 -19.54 0.56
C PRO A 168 -4.86 -20.90 1.19
N SER A 169 -5.23 -21.98 0.50
CA SER A 169 -4.88 -23.34 0.90
C SER A 169 -3.37 -23.50 1.00
N LEU A 170 -2.91 -24.23 2.02
CA LEU A 170 -1.52 -24.63 2.11
C LEU A 170 -1.18 -25.54 0.93
N ASP A 171 -0.02 -25.31 0.32
CA ASP A 171 0.51 -26.24 -0.67
C ASP A 171 0.70 -27.62 -0.01
N LYS A 172 0.51 -28.70 -0.77
CA LYS A 172 0.58 -30.09 -0.30
C LYS A 172 1.90 -30.43 0.38
N LYS A 173 2.97 -29.70 0.04
CA LYS A 173 4.30 -29.84 0.64
C LYS A 173 4.37 -29.33 2.09
N CYS A 174 3.43 -28.48 2.49
CA CYS A 174 3.33 -27.88 3.83
C CYS A 174 2.01 -28.21 4.55
N SER A 175 1.19 -29.09 3.93
CA SER A 175 -0.10 -29.56 4.48
C SER A 175 0.11 -30.69 5.49
#